data_AF-A0AA88I8V4-F1
#
_entry.id   AF-A0AA88I8V4-F1
#
_cell.length_a   1.000
_cell.length_b   1.000
_cell.length_c   1.000
_cell.angle_alpha   90.00
_cell.angle_beta   90.00
_cell.angle_gamma   90.00
#
_symmetry.space_group_name_H-M   'P 1'
#
loop_
_entity.id
_entity.type
_entity.pdbx_description
1 polymer ?
#
loop_
_entity_poly.entity_id
_entity_poly.type
_entity_poly.pdbx_seq_one_letter_code
_entity_poly.pdbx_strand_id
1 'polypeptide(L)'
;MKEKKILVVNDIACDLLQFAPEDLIGKKFDEMIAKEHSQPSLPEMLIMSKDEHVISNGRVVDVYSKDNITLPVALWVSRLKSHTTEDPGRCIAMMEPVVRIVANIKIDSSGRIFDCDRETQALFGYDQSELLRMDIREVLTGLKIPSSKNDSSIDIHRRQELTARMRGGFTFPLSLRLSWDENNNINATLWVFTCMSGLLVVCSDGRISDSNSAFVQLAFGYRMNDLVGRDISSLVPDISDTKLEEYFIDGSLKRGRGLHRDGTEL
;
A
#
# COMPACT_ATOMS: atom_id res chain seq x y z
N MET A 1 30.94 3.22 10.49
CA MET A 1 29.64 3.06 9.81
C MET A 1 29.42 4.32 8.97
N LYS A 2 29.38 4.25 7.63
CA LYS A 2 29.29 5.44 6.77
C LYS A 2 27.93 6.12 7.00
N GLU A 3 27.91 7.41 7.30
CA GLU A 3 26.69 8.18 7.55
C GLU A 3 25.87 8.35 6.27
N LYS A 4 24.58 8.00 6.31
CA LYS A 4 23.65 8.23 5.19
C LYS A 4 23.07 9.65 5.27
N LYS A 5 23.82 10.63 4.78
CA LYS A 5 23.37 12.03 4.73
C LYS A 5 22.61 12.32 3.44
N ILE A 6 21.60 13.18 3.55
CA ILE A 6 20.89 13.72 2.39
C ILE A 6 21.83 14.72 1.71
N LEU A 7 22.15 14.50 0.44
CA LEU A 7 23.03 15.38 -0.32
C LEU A 7 22.24 16.39 -1.16
N VAL A 8 21.11 15.94 -1.70
CA VAL A 8 20.21 16.70 -2.57
C VAL A 8 18.78 16.23 -2.28
N VAL A 9 17.84 17.15 -2.37
CA VAL A 9 16.40 16.89 -2.25
C VAL A 9 15.65 17.74 -3.28
N ASN A 10 14.51 17.25 -3.78
CA ASN A 10 13.65 18.01 -4.69
C ASN A 10 12.45 18.61 -3.92
N ASP A 11 11.76 19.54 -4.56
CA ASP A 11 10.64 20.26 -3.95
C ASP A 11 9.49 19.32 -3.55
N ILE A 12 9.25 18.25 -4.32
CA ILE A 12 8.21 17.25 -4.01
C ILE A 12 8.48 16.57 -2.67
N ALA A 13 9.72 16.18 -2.40
CA ALA A 13 10.09 15.56 -1.11
C ALA A 13 10.05 16.58 0.04
N CYS A 14 10.40 17.84 -0.23
CA CYS A 14 10.26 18.94 0.72
C CYS A 14 8.79 19.15 1.11
N ASP A 15 7.88 19.21 0.14
CA ASP A 15 6.45 19.37 0.35
C ASP A 15 5.86 18.18 1.14
N LEU A 16 6.23 16.95 0.75
CA LEU A 16 5.80 15.72 1.41
C LEU A 16 6.14 15.71 2.90
N LEU A 17 7.36 16.15 3.23
CA LEU A 17 7.92 16.08 4.58
C LEU A 17 7.77 17.42 5.34
N GLN A 18 7.26 18.45 4.68
CA GLN A 18 7.05 19.79 5.21
C GLN A 18 8.35 20.48 5.67
N PHE A 19 9.47 20.17 5.04
CA PHE A 19 10.77 20.81 5.31
C PHE A 19 11.18 21.74 4.18
N ALA A 20 11.96 22.77 4.50
CA ALA A 20 12.70 23.50 3.48
C ALA A 20 13.91 22.66 2.99
N PRO A 21 14.38 22.83 1.74
CA PRO A 21 15.56 22.12 1.25
C PRO A 21 16.78 22.25 2.16
N GLU A 22 17.02 23.45 2.71
CA GLU A 22 18.17 23.70 3.60
C GLU A 22 18.11 22.92 4.92
N ASP A 23 16.90 22.62 5.41
CA ASP A 23 16.69 21.85 6.64
C ASP A 23 16.97 20.34 6.45
N LEU A 24 16.82 19.84 5.21
CA LEU A 24 17.00 18.43 4.87
C LEU A 24 18.43 18.11 4.45
N ILE A 25 19.09 18.99 3.71
CA ILE A 25 20.45 18.75 3.22
C ILE A 25 21.41 18.62 4.40
N GLY A 26 22.19 17.53 4.41
CA GLY A 26 23.14 17.19 5.48
C GLY A 26 22.53 16.39 6.64
N LYS A 27 21.20 16.33 6.77
CA LYS A 27 20.52 15.52 7.78
C LYS A 27 20.73 14.03 7.53
N LYS A 28 20.76 13.22 8.59
CA LYS A 28 20.82 11.76 8.48
C LYS A 28 19.46 11.21 8.06
N PHE A 29 19.45 10.49 6.95
CA PHE A 29 18.25 9.88 6.38
C PHE A 29 17.58 8.89 7.35
N ASP A 30 18.37 8.06 8.04
CA ASP A 30 17.85 7.04 8.96
C ASP A 30 17.14 7.66 10.19
N GLU A 31 17.41 8.92 10.54
CA GLU A 31 16.72 9.61 11.64
C GLU A 31 15.30 10.07 11.25
N MET A 32 15.00 10.10 9.95
CA MET A 32 13.69 10.52 9.46
C MET A 32 12.71 9.34 9.43
N ILE A 33 13.22 8.11 9.45
CA ILE A 33 12.41 6.91 9.48
C ILE A 33 12.03 6.61 10.93
N ALA A 34 10.73 6.54 11.20
CA ALA A 34 10.23 6.16 12.51
C ALA A 34 10.67 4.73 12.87
N LYS A 35 11.19 4.55 14.08
CA LYS A 35 11.63 3.24 14.55
C LYS A 35 10.42 2.33 14.78
N GLU A 36 10.56 1.06 14.42
CA GLU A 36 9.55 -0.03 14.44
C GLU A 36 9.03 -0.43 15.85
N HIS A 37 8.93 0.48 16.81
CA HIS A 37 8.60 0.12 18.19
C HIS A 37 7.21 -0.50 18.38
N SER A 38 6.36 -0.52 17.35
CA SER A 38 5.01 -1.08 17.47
C SER A 38 4.45 -1.75 16.21
N GLN A 39 5.10 -1.73 15.05
CA GLN A 39 4.50 -2.16 13.78
C GLN A 39 5.17 -3.43 13.24
N PRO A 40 4.40 -4.38 12.67
CA PRO A 40 5.02 -5.52 11.97
C PRO A 40 5.86 -5.04 10.79
N SER A 41 6.82 -5.86 10.36
CA SER A 41 7.51 -5.62 9.08
C SER A 41 6.44 -5.49 8.00
N LEU A 42 6.56 -4.41 7.24
CA LEU A 42 5.59 -3.99 6.26
C LEU A 42 5.84 -4.78 4.98
N PRO A 43 4.79 -5.20 4.24
CA PRO A 43 4.96 -6.07 3.08
C PRO A 43 5.84 -5.35 2.07
N GLU A 44 6.73 -6.09 1.41
CA GLU A 44 7.30 -5.61 0.16
C GLU A 44 6.15 -5.36 -0.83
N MET A 45 5.92 -4.12 -1.24
CA MET A 45 5.09 -3.90 -2.42
C MET A 45 5.82 -4.50 -3.61
N LEU A 46 5.25 -5.56 -4.18
CA LEU A 46 5.74 -6.22 -5.39
C LEU A 46 5.86 -5.20 -6.54
N ILE A 47 7.06 -4.68 -6.74
CA ILE A 47 7.48 -4.07 -8.00
C ILE A 47 8.66 -4.90 -8.50
N MET A 48 8.50 -5.52 -9.66
CA MET A 48 9.54 -6.35 -10.26
C MET A 48 10.72 -5.49 -10.72
N SER A 49 11.87 -5.63 -10.08
CA SER A 49 13.16 -5.52 -10.77
C SER A 49 14.22 -6.30 -9.99
N LYS A 50 14.62 -7.45 -10.52
CA LYS A 50 15.86 -8.13 -10.15
C LYS A 50 17.02 -7.33 -10.75
N ASP A 51 17.36 -6.21 -10.14
CA ASP A 51 18.62 -5.52 -10.42
C ASP A 51 19.49 -5.57 -9.16
N GLU A 52 20.76 -5.92 -9.31
CA GLU A 52 21.76 -6.04 -8.24
C GLU A 52 22.10 -4.70 -7.54
N HIS A 53 21.33 -3.65 -7.79
CA HIS A 53 21.57 -2.28 -7.35
C HIS A 53 20.46 -1.69 -6.46
N VAL A 54 19.38 -2.43 -6.21
CA VAL A 54 18.28 -1.99 -5.34
C VAL A 54 18.57 -2.41 -3.89
N ILE A 55 18.64 -1.43 -2.99
CA ILE A 55 18.87 -1.64 -1.54
C ILE A 55 17.55 -1.91 -0.81
N SER A 56 16.43 -1.33 -1.26
CA SER A 56 15.08 -1.54 -0.72
C SER A 56 14.05 -1.35 -1.82
N ASN A 57 13.11 -2.30 -1.96
CA ASN A 57 12.11 -2.31 -3.01
C ASN A 57 10.70 -2.24 -2.41
N GLY A 58 10.05 -1.07 -2.48
CA GLY A 58 8.63 -0.93 -2.15
C GLY A 58 8.27 -1.21 -0.69
N ARG A 59 9.25 -1.18 0.23
CA ARG A 59 8.98 -1.31 1.67
C ARG A 59 8.24 -0.07 2.13
N VAL A 60 7.08 -0.25 2.74
CA VAL A 60 6.41 0.87 3.41
C VAL A 60 7.12 1.16 4.73
N VAL A 61 7.32 2.43 5.06
CA VAL A 61 7.87 2.90 6.34
C VAL A 61 7.14 4.16 6.78
N ASP A 62 7.12 4.44 8.08
CA ASP A 62 6.68 5.75 8.57
C ASP A 62 7.86 6.72 8.55
N VAL A 63 7.66 7.90 8.00
CA VAL A 63 8.63 9.01 8.00
C VAL A 63 8.08 10.19 8.79
N TYR A 64 8.96 10.90 9.50
CA TYR A 64 8.60 12.12 10.23
C TYR A 64 8.58 13.34 9.32
N SER A 65 7.50 14.12 9.39
CA SER A 65 7.46 15.49 8.90
C SER A 65 8.21 16.44 9.85
N LYS A 66 8.36 17.71 9.44
CA LYS A 66 8.96 18.78 10.25
C LYS A 66 8.29 18.95 11.62
N ASP A 67 6.98 18.72 11.69
CA ASP A 67 6.19 18.83 12.91
C ASP A 67 6.18 17.53 13.74
N ASN A 68 7.06 16.56 13.43
CA ASN A 68 7.12 15.23 14.04
C ASN A 68 5.83 14.40 13.86
N ILE A 69 5.02 14.72 12.86
CA ILE A 69 3.88 13.89 12.45
C ILE A 69 4.41 12.76 11.56
N THR A 70 3.96 11.52 11.79
CA THR A 70 4.35 10.37 10.98
C THR A 70 3.46 10.21 9.75
N LEU A 71 4.07 10.00 8.59
CA LEU A 71 3.40 9.69 7.34
C LEU A 71 3.90 8.35 6.78
N PRO A 72 3.02 7.40 6.43
CA PRO A 72 3.45 6.18 5.75
C PRO A 72 3.83 6.45 4.30
N VAL A 73 5.02 6.01 3.90
CA VAL A 73 5.53 6.12 2.53
C VAL A 73 6.06 4.77 2.05
N ALA A 74 5.79 4.42 0.80
CA ALA A 74 6.55 3.39 0.11
C ALA A 74 7.94 3.95 -0.23
N LEU A 75 8.98 3.27 0.24
CA LEU A 75 10.36 3.72 0.14
C LEU A 75 11.16 2.80 -0.79
N TRP A 76 11.71 3.40 -1.86
CA TRP A 76 12.67 2.77 -2.75
C TRP A 76 14.03 3.41 -2.54
N VAL A 77 15.06 2.57 -2.35
CA VAL A 77 16.44 3.05 -2.26
C VAL A 77 17.29 2.25 -3.23
N SER A 78 17.96 2.95 -4.14
CA SER A 78 18.86 2.35 -5.12
C SER A 78 20.26 2.94 -4.99
N ARG A 79 21.28 2.10 -5.08
CA ARG A 79 22.68 2.54 -5.08
C ARG A 79 23.08 2.95 -6.49
N LEU A 80 23.61 4.16 -6.62
CA LEU A 80 24.22 4.61 -7.87
C LEU A 80 25.53 3.86 -8.11
N LYS A 81 25.75 3.45 -9.36
CA LYS A 81 27.01 2.83 -9.78
C LYS A 81 28.14 3.81 -9.52
N SER A 82 29.12 3.40 -8.70
CA SER A 82 30.36 4.14 -8.56
C SER A 82 31.29 3.81 -9.73
N HIS A 83 31.92 4.84 -10.29
CA HIS A 83 32.96 4.68 -11.31
C HIS A 83 34.37 4.53 -10.72
N THR A 84 34.53 4.66 -9.40
CA THR A 84 35.82 4.54 -8.70
C THR A 84 35.70 3.75 -7.41
N THR A 85 36.78 3.09 -6.99
CA THR A 85 36.86 2.34 -5.72
C THR A 85 36.84 3.23 -4.47
N GLU A 86 36.93 4.55 -4.64
CA GLU A 86 37.02 5.54 -3.55
C GLU A 86 35.71 6.34 -3.31
N ASP A 87 34.72 6.31 -4.21
CA ASP A 87 33.42 6.98 -3.96
C ASP A 87 32.68 6.22 -2.82
N PRO A 88 32.26 6.92 -1.75
CA PRO A 88 31.55 6.29 -0.64
C PRO A 88 30.24 5.58 -1.03
N GLY A 89 29.76 5.75 -2.26
CA GLY A 89 28.59 5.09 -2.82
C GLY A 89 27.35 5.94 -2.56
N ARG A 90 26.87 6.63 -3.60
CA ARG A 90 25.67 7.46 -3.53
C ARG A 90 24.41 6.60 -3.67
N CYS A 91 23.32 7.05 -3.07
CA CYS A 91 22.02 6.39 -3.18
C CYS A 91 20.97 7.40 -3.63
N ILE A 92 19.98 6.93 -4.39
CA ILE A 92 18.73 7.65 -4.65
C ILE A 92 17.66 7.01 -3.77
N ALA A 93 16.97 7.84 -3.01
CA ALA A 93 15.78 7.45 -2.26
C ALA A 93 14.56 8.11 -2.91
N MET A 94 13.53 7.32 -3.19
CA MET A 94 12.23 7.78 -3.66
C MET A 94 11.19 7.41 -2.62
N MET A 95 10.31 8.35 -2.30
CA MET A 95 9.22 8.17 -1.37
C MET A 95 7.90 8.45 -2.08
N GLU A 96 6.95 7.53 -1.96
CA GLU A 96 5.58 7.75 -2.40
C GLU A 96 4.67 7.65 -1.17
N PRO A 97 3.90 8.69 -0.83
CA PRO A 97 2.90 8.58 0.22
C PRO A 97 1.86 7.50 -0.10
N VAL A 98 1.56 6.67 0.89
CA VAL A 98 0.57 5.60 0.78
C VAL A 98 -0.53 5.79 1.81
N VAL A 99 -1.72 5.27 1.52
CA VAL A 99 -2.79 5.13 2.52
C VAL A 99 -2.61 3.81 3.23
N ARG A 100 -2.72 3.87 4.56
CA ARG A 100 -2.74 2.71 5.44
C ARG A 100 -4.18 2.41 5.85
N ILE A 101 -4.68 1.25 5.47
CA ILE A 101 -5.94 0.71 5.98
C ILE A 101 -5.60 -0.27 7.10
N VAL A 102 -6.26 -0.10 8.25
CA VAL A 102 -6.16 -1.02 9.39
C VAL A 102 -7.51 -1.66 9.60
N ALA A 103 -7.57 -2.99 9.55
CA ALA A 103 -8.79 -3.76 9.73
C ALA A 103 -8.59 -4.80 10.83
N ASN A 104 -9.63 -5.10 11.58
CA ASN A 104 -9.58 -5.99 12.75
C ASN A 104 -10.63 -7.09 12.65
N ILE A 105 -10.15 -8.32 12.82
CA ILE A 105 -10.96 -9.53 12.81
C ILE A 105 -10.73 -10.27 14.13
N LYS A 106 -11.78 -10.72 14.79
CA LYS A 106 -11.66 -11.66 15.90
C LYS A 106 -12.04 -13.06 15.46
N ILE A 107 -11.16 -14.00 15.80
CA ILE A 107 -11.31 -15.41 15.45
C ILE A 107 -11.15 -16.28 16.68
N ASP A 108 -11.84 -17.42 16.67
CA ASP A 108 -11.63 -18.47 17.67
C ASP A 108 -10.31 -19.23 17.39
N SER A 109 -9.95 -20.17 18.27
CA SER A 109 -8.74 -20.98 18.13
C SER A 109 -8.72 -21.87 16.88
N SER A 110 -9.88 -22.14 16.26
CA SER A 110 -9.97 -22.89 15.01
C SER A 110 -9.74 -22.01 13.78
N GLY A 111 -9.89 -20.69 13.92
CA GLY A 111 -9.81 -19.71 12.83
C GLY A 111 -11.17 -19.22 12.33
N ARG A 112 -12.27 -19.58 12.99
CA ARG A 112 -13.60 -19.06 12.61
C ARG A 112 -13.76 -17.63 13.07
N ILE A 113 -14.24 -16.79 12.16
CA ILE A 113 -14.51 -15.38 12.43
C ILE A 113 -15.78 -15.27 13.26
N PHE A 114 -15.72 -14.53 14.37
CA PHE A 114 -16.90 -14.26 15.20
C PHE A 114 -17.14 -12.76 15.47
N ASP A 115 -16.21 -11.89 15.07
CA ASP A 115 -16.37 -10.43 15.11
C ASP A 115 -15.45 -9.75 14.09
N CYS A 116 -15.85 -8.61 13.54
CA CYS A 116 -15.02 -7.80 12.64
C CYS A 116 -15.51 -6.35 12.55
N ASP A 117 -14.60 -5.43 12.22
CA ASP A 117 -14.92 -4.02 12.00
C ASP A 117 -15.49 -3.74 10.58
N ARG A 118 -15.77 -2.47 10.29
CA ARG A 118 -16.32 -2.03 8.99
C ARG A 118 -15.25 -2.02 7.91
N GLU A 119 -14.02 -1.72 8.30
CA GLU A 119 -12.84 -1.71 7.46
C GLU A 119 -12.58 -3.12 6.90
N THR A 120 -12.78 -4.17 7.72
CA THR A 120 -12.75 -5.55 7.24
C THR A 120 -13.80 -5.82 6.16
N GLN A 121 -15.03 -5.37 6.35
CA GLN A 121 -16.12 -5.58 5.38
C GLN A 121 -15.79 -4.89 4.05
N ALA A 122 -15.35 -3.63 4.10
CA ALA A 122 -14.93 -2.89 2.92
C ALA A 122 -13.73 -3.54 2.22
N LEU A 123 -12.72 -3.95 2.98
CA LEU A 123 -11.48 -4.52 2.45
C LEU A 123 -11.71 -5.85 1.71
N PHE A 124 -12.56 -6.73 2.24
CA PHE A 124 -12.82 -8.02 1.62
C PHE A 124 -14.07 -8.03 0.73
N GLY A 125 -14.91 -7.00 0.79
CA GLY A 125 -16.17 -6.92 0.03
C GLY A 125 -17.20 -7.97 0.45
N TYR A 126 -17.28 -8.30 1.74
CA TYR A 126 -18.32 -9.17 2.30
C TYR A 126 -19.05 -8.43 3.40
N ASP A 127 -20.35 -8.70 3.54
CA ASP A 127 -21.12 -8.19 4.67
C ASP A 127 -20.74 -8.92 5.96
N GLN A 128 -20.93 -8.27 7.12
CA GLN A 128 -20.58 -8.84 8.42
C GLN A 128 -21.19 -10.24 8.61
N SER A 129 -22.47 -10.45 8.29
CA SER A 129 -23.13 -11.75 8.48
C SER A 129 -22.51 -12.90 7.66
N GLU A 130 -21.88 -12.57 6.54
CA GLU A 130 -21.18 -13.56 5.72
C GLU A 130 -19.80 -13.85 6.29
N LEU A 131 -19.04 -12.81 6.66
CA LEU A 131 -17.72 -12.96 7.29
C LEU A 131 -17.79 -13.81 8.56
N LEU A 132 -18.80 -13.61 9.41
CA LEU A 132 -19.02 -14.37 10.65
C LEU A 132 -19.26 -15.88 10.44
N ARG A 133 -19.42 -16.35 9.20
CA ARG A 133 -19.61 -17.77 8.86
C ARG A 133 -18.37 -18.40 8.21
N MET A 134 -17.33 -17.61 7.97
CA MET A 134 -16.13 -18.02 7.24
C MET A 134 -15.01 -18.44 8.18
N ASP A 135 -14.15 -19.33 7.70
CA ASP A 135 -12.81 -19.49 8.25
C ASP A 135 -11.93 -18.35 7.70
N ILE A 136 -11.14 -17.70 8.56
CA ILE A 136 -10.28 -16.60 8.14
C ILE A 136 -9.30 -17.00 7.03
N ARG A 137 -8.94 -18.30 6.92
CA ARG A 137 -8.04 -18.80 5.86
C ARG A 137 -8.66 -18.76 4.48
N GLU A 138 -9.99 -18.60 4.36
CA GLU A 138 -10.67 -18.40 3.09
C GLU A 138 -10.39 -17.03 2.47
N VAL A 139 -10.11 -16.04 3.31
CA VAL A 139 -9.74 -14.67 2.91
C VAL A 139 -8.25 -14.38 3.11
N LEU A 140 -7.55 -15.11 3.99
CA LEU A 140 -6.10 -15.00 4.22
C LEU A 140 -5.38 -16.31 3.86
N THR A 141 -4.95 -16.43 2.61
CA THR A 141 -4.32 -17.67 2.14
C THR A 141 -2.96 -17.85 2.79
N GLY A 142 -2.69 -19.05 3.32
CA GLY A 142 -1.40 -19.38 3.94
C GLY A 142 -1.25 -18.92 5.40
N LEU A 143 -2.31 -18.38 6.01
CA LEU A 143 -2.30 -17.99 7.43
C LEU A 143 -1.94 -19.18 8.33
N LYS A 144 -0.94 -18.97 9.19
CA LYS A 144 -0.61 -19.88 10.29
C LYS A 144 -1.12 -19.31 11.61
N ILE A 145 -1.97 -20.06 12.30
CA ILE A 145 -2.46 -19.69 13.64
C ILE A 145 -1.67 -20.50 14.67
N PRO A 146 -0.99 -19.87 15.64
CA PRO A 146 -0.32 -20.58 16.72
C PRO A 146 -1.29 -21.41 17.54
N SER A 147 -0.85 -22.59 17.97
CA SER A 147 -1.72 -23.54 18.69
C SER A 147 -2.06 -23.06 20.11
N SER A 148 -1.23 -22.19 20.69
CA SER A 148 -1.41 -21.63 22.04
C SER A 148 -0.66 -20.31 22.23
N LYS A 149 -1.08 -19.51 23.22
CA LYS A 149 -0.35 -18.32 23.70
C LYS A 149 1.07 -18.64 24.20
N ASN A 150 1.30 -19.87 24.63
CA ASN A 150 2.58 -20.32 25.20
C ASN A 150 3.43 -21.12 24.20
N ASP A 151 3.04 -21.10 22.92
CA ASP A 151 3.77 -21.76 21.85
C ASP A 151 5.12 -21.06 21.64
N SER A 152 6.22 -21.82 21.59
CA SER A 152 7.56 -21.28 21.33
C SER A 152 7.68 -20.64 19.95
N SER A 153 6.77 -20.97 19.03
CA SER A 153 6.63 -20.37 17.71
C SER A 153 5.77 -19.10 17.68
N ILE A 154 5.25 -18.64 18.82
CA ILE A 154 4.35 -17.50 18.84
C ILE A 154 5.01 -16.25 18.25
N ASP A 155 6.29 -15.99 18.55
CA ASP A 155 6.98 -14.80 18.03
C ASP A 155 7.14 -14.83 16.50
N ILE A 156 7.30 -16.02 15.89
CA ILE A 156 7.44 -16.17 14.43
C ILE A 156 6.11 -16.15 13.69
N HIS A 157 5.01 -16.56 14.33
CA HIS A 157 3.68 -16.63 13.71
C HIS A 157 2.77 -15.47 14.12
N ARG A 158 3.17 -14.67 15.10
CA ARG A 158 2.46 -13.47 15.52
C ARG A 158 2.44 -12.40 14.44
N ARG A 159 3.46 -12.34 13.58
CA ARG A 159 3.56 -11.36 12.49
C ARG A 159 3.79 -12.12 11.19
N GLN A 160 2.93 -11.91 10.21
CA GLN A 160 2.97 -12.62 8.94
C GLN A 160 2.69 -11.67 7.79
N GLU A 161 3.39 -11.86 6.68
CA GLU A 161 3.06 -11.24 5.40
C GLU A 161 2.27 -12.26 4.59
N LEU A 162 1.07 -11.89 4.16
CA LEU A 162 0.10 -12.79 3.56
C LEU A 162 -0.49 -12.18 2.29
N THR A 163 -1.05 -13.03 1.45
CA THR A 163 -1.90 -12.61 0.35
C THR A 163 -3.36 -12.79 0.76
N ALA A 164 -4.06 -11.68 0.87
CA ALA A 164 -5.50 -11.65 1.07
C ALA A 164 -6.25 -11.90 -0.23
N ARG A 165 -7.47 -12.42 -0.13
CA ARG A 165 -8.39 -12.64 -1.24
C ARG A 165 -9.73 -11.98 -0.94
N MET A 166 -10.08 -10.97 -1.73
CA MET A 166 -11.36 -10.28 -1.72
C MET A 166 -12.46 -11.15 -2.35
N ARG A 167 -13.73 -10.80 -2.09
CA ARG A 167 -14.88 -11.27 -2.88
C ARG A 167 -14.59 -11.10 -4.36
N GLY A 168 -14.80 -12.17 -5.12
CA GLY A 168 -14.54 -12.16 -6.54
C GLY A 168 -13.12 -12.51 -6.95
N GLY A 169 -12.25 -12.87 -6.00
CA GLY A 169 -10.98 -13.53 -6.29
C GLY A 169 -9.80 -12.59 -6.56
N PHE A 170 -9.98 -11.27 -6.44
CA PHE A 170 -8.85 -10.36 -6.40
C PHE A 170 -8.02 -10.60 -5.16
N THR A 171 -6.70 -10.50 -5.31
CA THR A 171 -5.76 -10.73 -4.23
C THR A 171 -4.83 -9.55 -4.05
N PHE A 172 -4.51 -9.23 -2.81
CA PHE A 172 -3.60 -8.14 -2.46
C PHE A 172 -2.69 -8.53 -1.29
N PRO A 173 -1.46 -7.99 -1.23
CA PRO A 173 -0.55 -8.24 -0.13
C PRO A 173 -1.00 -7.50 1.14
N LEU A 174 -0.79 -8.09 2.30
CA LEU A 174 -1.00 -7.44 3.59
C LEU A 174 -0.02 -7.93 4.66
N SER A 175 0.15 -7.12 5.71
CA SER A 175 0.78 -7.55 6.96
C SER A 175 -0.30 -7.86 7.99
N LEU A 176 -0.12 -8.94 8.72
CA LEU A 176 -1.00 -9.38 9.80
C LEU A 176 -0.23 -9.37 11.12
N ARG A 177 -0.92 -9.01 12.20
CA ARG A 177 -0.51 -9.30 13.57
C ARG A 177 -1.62 -10.03 14.30
N LEU A 178 -1.26 -11.15 14.91
CA LEU A 178 -2.11 -11.85 15.86
C LEU A 178 -1.83 -11.35 17.28
N SER A 179 -2.89 -11.23 18.06
CA SER A 179 -2.84 -11.02 19.51
C SER A 179 -3.98 -11.80 20.14
N TRP A 180 -3.97 -11.96 21.46
CA TRP A 180 -5.01 -12.74 22.13
C TRP A 180 -5.62 -11.94 23.27
N ASP A 181 -6.94 -12.08 23.44
CA ASP A 181 -7.67 -11.49 24.56
C ASP A 181 -7.64 -12.40 25.81
N GLU A 182 -8.28 -11.97 26.90
CA GLU A 182 -8.35 -12.72 28.16
C GLU A 182 -9.03 -14.10 27.99
N ASN A 183 -9.94 -14.23 27.03
CA ASN A 183 -10.69 -15.46 26.73
C ASN A 183 -9.98 -16.41 25.76
N ASN A 184 -8.72 -16.13 25.41
CA ASN A 184 -7.94 -16.84 24.39
C ASN A 184 -8.52 -16.75 22.97
N ASN A 185 -9.42 -15.80 22.70
CA ASN A 185 -9.74 -15.46 21.33
C ASN A 185 -8.58 -14.72 20.70
N ILE A 186 -8.47 -14.81 19.39
CA ILE A 186 -7.39 -14.21 18.63
C ILE A 186 -7.91 -12.95 17.94
N ASN A 187 -7.27 -11.82 18.19
CA ASN A 187 -7.45 -10.61 17.41
C ASN A 187 -6.40 -10.56 16.30
N ALA A 188 -6.87 -10.61 15.06
CA ALA A 188 -6.09 -10.43 13.85
C ALA A 188 -6.20 -8.97 13.38
N THR A 189 -5.13 -8.20 13.56
CA THR A 189 -5.02 -6.84 13.01
C THR A 189 -4.31 -6.91 11.66
N LEU A 190 -4.96 -6.41 10.63
CA LEU A 190 -4.49 -6.37 9.25
C LEU A 190 -4.02 -4.97 8.91
N TRP A 191 -2.91 -4.86 8.20
CA TRP A 191 -2.42 -3.63 7.59
C TRP A 191 -2.31 -3.81 6.10
N VAL A 192 -3.02 -2.97 5.36
CA VAL A 192 -2.98 -2.90 3.90
C VAL A 192 -2.51 -1.52 3.51
N PHE A 193 -1.62 -1.49 2.53
CA PHE A 193 -1.08 -0.25 1.99
C PHE A 193 -1.48 -0.14 0.54
N THR A 194 -2.05 1.00 0.18
CA THR A 194 -2.40 1.32 -1.20
C THR A 194 -1.86 2.70 -1.52
N CYS A 195 -1.34 2.88 -2.74
CA CYS A 195 -1.04 4.23 -3.22
C CYS A 195 -2.36 5.01 -3.32
N MET A 196 -2.35 6.29 -2.92
CA MET A 196 -3.48 7.20 -3.19
C MET A 196 -3.64 7.47 -4.69
N SER A 197 -2.57 7.24 -5.44
CA SER A 197 -2.50 7.52 -6.87
C SER A 197 -2.98 6.33 -7.66
N GLY A 198 -4.06 6.52 -8.41
CA GLY A 198 -4.46 5.65 -9.51
C GLY A 198 -3.71 5.99 -10.78
N LEU A 199 -3.10 4.99 -11.40
CA LEU A 199 -2.67 5.10 -12.78
C LEU A 199 -3.68 4.35 -13.64
N LEU A 200 -4.30 5.06 -14.57
CA LEU A 200 -5.09 4.50 -15.66
C LEU A 200 -4.35 4.84 -16.96
N VAL A 201 -4.10 3.83 -17.78
CA VAL A 201 -3.60 4.02 -19.14
C VAL A 201 -4.81 3.99 -20.06
N VAL A 202 -5.02 5.08 -20.80
CA VAL A 202 -6.15 5.25 -21.71
C VAL A 202 -5.61 5.40 -23.12
N CYS A 203 -6.15 4.62 -24.05
CA CYS A 203 -5.89 4.73 -25.47
C CYS A 203 -6.40 6.07 -26.01
N SER A 204 -5.91 6.48 -27.19
CA SER A 204 -6.37 7.70 -27.85
C SER A 204 -7.85 7.70 -28.20
N ASP A 205 -8.50 6.53 -28.22
CA ASP A 205 -9.94 6.35 -28.43
C ASP A 205 -10.75 6.31 -27.13
N GLY A 206 -10.16 6.70 -26.00
CA GLY A 206 -10.85 6.78 -24.70
C GLY A 206 -10.99 5.45 -23.96
N ARG A 207 -10.50 4.35 -24.53
CA ARG A 207 -10.56 3.04 -23.88
C ARG A 207 -9.43 2.84 -22.89
N ILE A 208 -9.75 2.29 -21.73
CA ILE A 208 -8.75 1.91 -20.73
C ILE A 208 -7.97 0.70 -21.23
N SER A 209 -6.66 0.81 -21.36
CA SER A 209 -5.79 -0.28 -21.77
C SER A 209 -5.16 -1.01 -20.58
N ASP A 210 -4.86 -0.29 -19.50
CA ASP A 210 -4.20 -0.83 -18.31
C ASP A 210 -4.44 0.05 -17.08
N SER A 211 -4.13 -0.45 -15.89
CA SER A 211 -4.16 0.34 -14.66
C SER A 211 -3.27 -0.24 -13.56
N ASN A 212 -2.99 0.53 -12.50
CA ASN A 212 -2.60 -0.10 -11.25
C ASN A 212 -3.83 -0.78 -10.62
N SER A 213 -3.83 -2.11 -10.62
CA SER A 213 -5.02 -2.93 -10.29
C SER A 213 -5.52 -2.71 -8.86
N ALA A 214 -4.62 -2.48 -7.91
CA ALA A 214 -4.98 -2.26 -6.50
C ALA A 214 -5.81 -0.98 -6.30
N PHE A 215 -5.40 0.14 -6.90
CA PHE A 215 -6.16 1.38 -6.80
C PHE A 215 -7.52 1.25 -7.47
N VAL A 216 -7.59 0.77 -8.72
CA VAL A 216 -8.88 0.76 -9.43
C VAL A 216 -9.88 -0.17 -8.76
N GLN A 217 -9.40 -1.27 -8.18
CA GLN A 217 -10.28 -2.17 -7.47
C GLN A 217 -10.72 -1.63 -6.11
N LEU A 218 -9.84 -0.97 -5.36
CA LEU A 218 -10.17 -0.36 -4.06
C LEU A 218 -10.99 0.93 -4.21
N ALA A 219 -10.64 1.77 -5.18
CA ALA A 219 -11.28 3.05 -5.45
C ALA A 219 -12.60 2.83 -6.20
N PHE A 220 -12.60 2.15 -7.34
CA PHE A 220 -13.79 2.08 -8.19
C PHE A 220 -14.56 0.75 -8.11
N GLY A 221 -14.04 -0.28 -7.44
CA GLY A 221 -14.71 -1.57 -7.32
C GLY A 221 -14.68 -2.42 -8.60
N TYR A 222 -13.86 -2.06 -9.58
CA TYR A 222 -13.69 -2.82 -10.83
C TYR A 222 -12.56 -3.85 -10.71
N ARG A 223 -12.77 -5.02 -11.34
CA ARG A 223 -11.65 -5.92 -11.64
C ARG A 223 -10.96 -5.43 -12.91
N MET A 224 -9.65 -5.67 -13.03
CA MET A 224 -8.91 -5.30 -14.25
C MET A 224 -9.57 -5.85 -15.52
N ASN A 225 -9.91 -7.14 -15.54
CA ASN A 225 -10.55 -7.77 -16.71
C ASN A 225 -11.92 -7.19 -17.05
N ASP A 226 -12.59 -6.58 -16.07
CA ASP A 226 -13.88 -5.90 -16.30
C ASP A 226 -13.66 -4.48 -16.84
N LEU A 227 -12.47 -3.89 -16.64
CA LEU A 227 -12.15 -2.50 -16.93
C LEU A 227 -11.44 -2.30 -18.27
N VAL A 228 -10.52 -3.20 -18.64
CA VAL A 228 -9.79 -3.11 -19.90
C VAL A 228 -10.77 -3.13 -21.09
N GLY A 229 -10.62 -2.15 -21.97
CA GLY A 229 -11.48 -1.92 -23.13
C GLY A 229 -12.73 -1.09 -22.86
N ARG A 230 -13.06 -0.78 -21.59
CA ARG A 230 -14.13 0.17 -21.26
C ARG A 230 -13.71 1.59 -21.53
N ASP A 231 -14.70 2.41 -21.80
CA ASP A 231 -14.54 3.85 -21.94
C ASP A 231 -14.21 4.49 -20.58
N ILE A 232 -13.24 5.41 -20.56
CA ILE A 232 -12.83 6.14 -19.34
C ILE A 232 -13.96 6.92 -18.69
N SER A 233 -14.97 7.34 -19.48
CA SER A 233 -16.18 8.00 -18.96
C SER A 233 -16.99 7.13 -17.98
N SER A 234 -16.78 5.81 -17.99
CA SER A 234 -17.38 4.91 -17.01
C SER A 234 -16.81 5.07 -15.60
N LEU A 235 -15.58 5.57 -15.47
CA LEU A 235 -14.94 5.89 -14.19
C LEU A 235 -14.96 7.39 -13.89
N VAL A 236 -14.78 8.22 -14.92
CA VAL A 236 -14.72 9.69 -14.79
C VAL A 236 -15.59 10.31 -15.88
N PRO A 237 -16.91 10.47 -15.63
CA PRO A 237 -17.87 10.94 -16.65
C PRO A 237 -17.52 12.29 -17.26
N ASP A 238 -16.83 13.13 -16.49
CA ASP A 238 -16.44 14.48 -16.89
C ASP A 238 -15.37 14.49 -18.02
N ILE A 239 -14.87 13.33 -18.44
CA ILE A 239 -13.91 13.13 -19.53
C ILE A 239 -14.60 12.88 -20.89
N SER A 240 -15.94 12.93 -20.98
CA SER A 240 -16.70 12.52 -22.17
C SER A 240 -16.21 13.11 -23.50
N ASP A 241 -16.06 12.21 -24.47
CA ASP A 241 -15.40 12.35 -25.76
C ASP A 241 -15.79 13.57 -26.60
N THR A 242 -14.76 14.37 -26.89
CA THR A 242 -14.47 14.73 -28.28
C THR A 242 -13.01 15.14 -28.48
N LYS A 243 -12.22 15.27 -27.40
CA LYS A 243 -10.87 15.82 -27.48
C LYS A 243 -9.92 15.29 -26.39
N LEU A 244 -9.89 13.98 -26.15
CA LEU A 244 -8.85 13.38 -25.28
C LEU A 244 -7.44 13.82 -25.69
N GLU A 245 -7.21 14.03 -26.98
CA GLU A 245 -6.00 14.67 -27.50
C GLU A 245 -5.73 16.04 -26.84
N GLU A 246 -6.73 16.94 -26.71
CA GLU A 246 -6.55 18.21 -25.98
C GLU A 246 -6.32 18.03 -24.47
N TYR A 247 -6.83 16.95 -23.86
CA TYR A 247 -6.54 16.63 -22.45
C TYR A 247 -5.07 16.21 -22.23
N PHE A 248 -4.43 15.57 -23.20
CA PHE A 248 -3.07 15.05 -23.06
C PHE A 248 -1.98 15.92 -23.72
N ILE A 249 -2.34 16.84 -24.63
CA ILE A 249 -1.38 17.65 -25.39
C ILE A 249 -0.81 18.82 -24.58
N ASP A 250 -1.58 19.45 -23.68
CA ASP A 250 -1.13 20.65 -22.97
C ASP A 250 -0.47 20.38 -21.61
N GLY A 251 -0.47 19.12 -21.15
CA GLY A 251 0.07 18.72 -19.85
C GLY A 251 -0.64 19.35 -18.65
N SER A 252 -1.84 19.92 -18.85
CA SER A 252 -2.58 20.59 -17.78
C SER A 252 -3.26 19.58 -16.87
N LEU A 253 -3.17 19.83 -15.56
CA LEU A 253 -3.89 19.05 -14.56
C LEU A 253 -5.39 19.29 -14.72
N LYS A 254 -6.15 18.24 -15.07
CA LYS A 254 -7.61 18.25 -15.07
C LYS A 254 -8.14 17.48 -13.86
N ARG A 255 -9.28 17.91 -13.33
CA ARG A 255 -9.99 17.26 -12.23
C ARG A 255 -11.36 16.83 -12.72
N GLY A 256 -11.77 15.63 -12.32
CA GLY A 256 -13.09 15.08 -12.62
C GLY A 256 -13.57 14.22 -11.46
N ARG A 257 -14.89 14.02 -11.40
CA ARG A 257 -15.54 13.17 -10.39
C ARG A 257 -15.35 11.71 -10.74
N GLY A 258 -15.02 10.91 -9.73
CA GLY A 258 -14.94 9.46 -9.86
C GLY A 258 -16.28 8.78 -9.61
N LEU A 259 -16.55 7.68 -10.33
CA LEU A 259 -17.70 6.82 -10.09
C LEU A 259 -17.27 5.41 -9.71
N HIS A 260 -17.84 4.88 -8.63
CA HIS A 260 -17.80 3.46 -8.31
C HIS A 260 -18.57 2.64 -9.35
N ARG A 261 -18.29 1.33 -9.40
CA ARG A 261 -18.96 0.37 -10.28
C ARG A 261 -20.49 0.33 -10.14
N ASP A 262 -21.00 0.64 -8.95
CA ASP A 262 -22.44 0.71 -8.66
C ASP A 262 -23.08 2.06 -9.04
N GLY A 263 -22.28 3.00 -9.57
CA GLY A 263 -22.72 4.33 -9.99
C GLY A 263 -22.72 5.39 -8.88
N THR A 264 -22.26 5.05 -7.67
CA THR A 264 -22.09 6.05 -6.60
C THR A 264 -20.84 6.89 -6.82
N GLU A 265 -20.86 8.15 -6.37
CA GLU A 265 -19.71 9.06 -6.49
C GLU A 265 -18.64 8.69 -5.45
N LEU A 266 -17.37 8.86 -5.86
CA LEU A 266 -16.17 8.62 -5.06
C LEU A 266 -15.82 9.80 -4.13
#